data_AF-A0A3M1EJ97-F1
#
_entry.id   AF-A0A3M1EJ97-F1
#
_cell.length_a   1.000
_cell.length_b   1.000
_cell.length_c   1.000
_cell.angle_alpha   90.00
_cell.angle_beta   90.00
_cell.angle_gamma   90.00
#
_symmetry.space_group_name_H-M   'P 1'
#
loop_
_entity.id
_entity.type
_entity.pdbx_description
1 polymer ?
#
loop_
_entity_poly.entity_id
_entity_poly.type
_entity_poly.pdbx_seq_one_letter_code
_entity_poly.pdbx_strand_id
1 'polypeptide(L)'
;SSILGPLGTSGRKTILLELRIKGLSEPGERRLVRFAVEGDIPTQSSRQSWAWAEVKVEVSAEPDIEVSIPPVIITALGKLAIFKMQEKAMEDLARGNIIAATQRLETMATRLLNLGETELARAALLEAGRLSRTGHLSAEGKKKIRYGTRSLSILPKEIYND
;
A
#
# COMPACT_ATOMS: atom_id res chain seq x y z
N SER A 1 1.43 -12.08 -16.41
CA SER A 1 2.57 -11.91 -15.49
C SER A 1 2.76 -10.42 -15.25
N SER A 2 3.08 -10.02 -14.01
CA SER A 2 3.38 -8.61 -13.69
C SER A 2 4.88 -8.47 -13.44
N ILE A 3 5.51 -7.47 -14.06
CA ILE A 3 6.95 -7.23 -13.92
C ILE A 3 7.17 -6.42 -12.63
N LEU A 4 8.02 -6.93 -11.74
CA LEU A 4 8.36 -6.28 -10.46
C LEU A 4 9.54 -5.31 -10.57
N GLY A 5 10.23 -5.31 -11.72
CA GLY A 5 11.43 -4.52 -11.95
C GLY A 5 12.63 -5.01 -11.13
N PRO A 6 13.72 -4.23 -11.10
CA PRO A 6 14.93 -4.60 -10.36
C PRO A 6 14.67 -4.63 -8.85
N LEU A 7 14.92 -5.79 -8.25
CA LEU A 7 14.86 -5.99 -6.81
C LEU A 7 16.28 -5.84 -6.23
N GLY A 8 16.49 -4.80 -5.44
CA GLY A 8 17.76 -4.61 -4.72
C GLY A 8 18.01 -5.74 -3.73
N THR A 9 19.28 -5.99 -3.41
CA THR A 9 19.71 -7.02 -2.46
C THR A 9 19.36 -6.70 -1.00
N SER A 10 18.98 -5.44 -0.71
CA SER A 10 18.60 -4.97 0.62
C SER A 10 17.11 -4.60 0.69
N GLY A 11 16.45 -5.16 1.71
CA GLY A 11 15.05 -4.87 2.06
C GLY A 11 14.05 -5.93 1.57
N ARG A 12 13.10 -6.29 2.45
CA ARG A 12 11.97 -7.14 2.07
C ARG A 12 11.02 -6.36 1.16
N LYS A 13 10.60 -6.98 0.05
CA LYS A 13 9.50 -6.49 -0.78
C LYS A 13 8.22 -7.21 -0.36
N THR A 14 7.14 -6.47 -0.28
CA THR A 14 5.82 -7.01 0.03
C THR A 14 4.92 -6.77 -1.17
N ILE A 15 4.06 -7.73 -1.49
CA ILE A 15 3.05 -7.60 -2.53
C ILE A 15 1.71 -7.91 -1.87
N LEU A 16 0.73 -7.03 -2.06
CA LEU A 16 -0.64 -7.27 -1.66
C LEU A 16 -1.45 -7.66 -2.89
N LEU A 17 -2.14 -8.79 -2.82
CA LEU A 17 -2.94 -9.33 -3.92
C LEU A 17 -4.38 -9.50 -3.44
N GLU A 18 -5.31 -9.06 -4.27
CA GLU A 18 -6.73 -9.36 -4.09
C GLU A 18 -7.13 -10.42 -5.11
N LEU A 19 -7.78 -11.49 -4.64
CA LEU A 19 -8.20 -12.62 -5.45
C LEU A 19 -9.70 -12.82 -5.25
N ARG A 20 -10.44 -12.94 -6.35
CA ARG A 20 -11.84 -13.35 -6.32
C ARG A 20 -11.95 -14.81 -6.73
N ILE A 21 -12.36 -15.66 -5.80
CA ILE A 21 -12.51 -17.09 -6.04
C ILE A 21 -13.98 -17.40 -6.31
N LYS A 22 -14.25 -18.23 -7.32
CA LYS A 22 -15.60 -18.73 -7.64
C LYS A 22 -15.63 -20.25 -7.39
N GLY A 23 -16.72 -20.75 -6.80
CA GLY A 23 -16.99 -22.20 -6.74
C GLY A 23 -16.24 -22.98 -5.65
N LEU A 24 -15.99 -22.38 -4.47
CA LEU A 24 -15.55 -23.13 -3.28
C LEU A 24 -16.78 -23.62 -2.53
N SER A 25 -17.26 -24.83 -2.86
CA SER A 25 -18.50 -25.38 -2.28
C SER A 25 -18.27 -26.61 -1.42
N GLU A 26 -17.19 -27.35 -1.66
CA GLU A 26 -16.90 -28.59 -0.95
C GLU A 26 -15.94 -28.31 0.21
N PRO A 27 -16.28 -28.75 1.44
CA PRO A 27 -15.40 -28.63 2.59
C PRO A 27 -14.06 -29.36 2.41
N GLY A 28 -13.04 -28.90 3.15
CA GLY A 28 -11.71 -29.47 3.20
C GLY A 28 -10.61 -28.50 2.74
N GLU A 29 -9.36 -28.94 2.84
CA GLU A 29 -8.21 -28.18 2.35
C GLU A 29 -8.22 -28.08 0.82
N ARG A 30 -8.07 -26.86 0.31
CA ARG A 30 -8.01 -26.57 -1.12
C ARG A 30 -6.82 -25.67 -1.40
N ARG A 31 -5.99 -26.08 -2.36
CA ARG A 31 -5.00 -25.17 -2.96
C ARG A 31 -5.72 -24.23 -3.92
N LEU A 32 -5.67 -22.93 -3.63
CA LEU A 32 -6.33 -21.92 -4.45
C LEU A 32 -5.44 -21.42 -5.58
N VAL A 33 -4.20 -21.06 -5.22
CA VAL A 33 -3.29 -20.36 -6.12
C VAL A 33 -1.86 -20.82 -5.84
N ARG A 34 -1.07 -20.93 -6.90
CA ARG A 34 0.38 -21.00 -6.85
C ARG A 34 0.95 -19.74 -7.50
N PHE A 35 1.78 -19.03 -6.76
CA PHE A 35 2.57 -17.91 -7.26
C PHE A 35 3.95 -18.42 -7.66
N ALA A 36 4.45 -17.96 -8.80
CA ALA A 36 5.83 -18.13 -9.21
C ALA A 36 6.45 -16.75 -9.43
N VAL A 37 7.66 -16.56 -8.93
CA VAL A 37 8.47 -15.37 -9.11
C VAL A 37 9.73 -15.81 -9.82
N GLU A 38 9.98 -15.23 -10.98
CA GLU A 38 11.15 -15.51 -11.81
C GLU A 38 11.99 -14.24 -11.92
N GLY A 39 13.31 -14.41 -11.95
CA GLY A 39 14.22 -13.30 -12.15
C GLY A 39 15.65 -13.72 -12.42
N ASP A 40 16.40 -12.77 -12.93
CA ASP A 40 17.83 -12.90 -13.17
C ASP A 40 18.62 -12.46 -11.93
N ILE A 41 19.54 -13.30 -11.48
CA ILE A 41 20.44 -12.99 -10.37
C ILE A 41 21.82 -12.70 -10.98
N PRO A 42 22.36 -11.46 -10.88
CA PRO A 42 23.61 -11.07 -11.56
C PRO A 42 24.82 -11.95 -11.22
N THR A 43 24.86 -12.54 -10.02
CA THR A 43 25.95 -13.42 -9.57
C THR A 43 25.77 -14.89 -10.00
N GLN A 44 24.65 -15.24 -10.63
CA GLN A 44 24.29 -16.60 -11.00
C GLN A 44 23.99 -16.66 -12.51
N SER A 45 25.06 -16.78 -13.30
CA SER A 45 25.08 -16.54 -14.75
C SER A 45 24.40 -17.62 -15.63
N SER A 46 23.71 -18.62 -15.08
CA SER A 46 23.15 -19.70 -15.93
C SER A 46 21.84 -20.36 -15.50
N ARG A 47 21.14 -19.84 -14.48
CA ARG A 47 19.82 -20.37 -14.10
C ARG A 47 18.86 -19.23 -13.78
N GLN A 48 17.78 -19.13 -14.57
CA GLN A 48 16.60 -18.39 -14.16
C GLN A 48 16.23 -18.86 -12.75
N SER A 49 16.29 -17.93 -11.80
CA SER A 49 15.99 -18.23 -10.41
C SER A 49 14.50 -18.09 -10.25
N TRP A 50 13.83 -19.21 -9.99
CA TRP A 50 12.40 -19.26 -9.73
C TRP A 50 12.16 -19.60 -8.26
N ALA A 51 11.27 -18.85 -7.63
CA ALA A 51 10.71 -19.16 -6.32
C ALA A 51 9.20 -19.32 -6.48
N TRP A 52 8.59 -20.18 -5.69
CA TRP A 52 7.14 -20.35 -5.71
C TRP A 52 6.57 -20.36 -4.31
N ALA A 53 5.31 -19.94 -4.20
CA ALA A 53 4.52 -20.00 -2.99
C ALA A 53 3.13 -20.51 -3.34
N GLU A 54 2.53 -21.30 -2.46
CA GLU A 54 1.15 -21.77 -2.61
C GLU A 54 0.28 -21.17 -1.52
N VAL A 55 -0.94 -20.80 -1.88
CA VAL A 55 -1.98 -20.43 -0.94
C VAL A 55 -2.96 -21.59 -0.86
N LYS A 56 -2.97 -22.23 0.31
CA LYS A 56 -3.96 -23.23 0.70
C LYS A 56 -4.97 -22.58 1.64
N VAL A 57 -6.23 -22.94 1.49
CA VAL A 57 -7.30 -22.53 2.41
C VAL A 57 -8.06 -23.76 2.85
N GLU A 58 -8.55 -23.70 4.08
CA GLU A 58 -9.53 -24.65 4.57
C GLU A 58 -10.93 -24.11 4.26
N VAL A 59 -11.73 -24.89 3.55
CA VAL A 59 -13.14 -24.59 3.29
C VAL A 59 -13.95 -25.32 4.34
N SER A 60 -14.71 -24.58 5.14
CA SER A 60 -15.65 -25.15 6.12
C SER A 60 -17.09 -24.89 5.67
N ALA A 61 -17.98 -25.84 5.96
CA ALA A 61 -19.42 -25.64 5.82
C ALA A 61 -20.00 -24.78 6.95
N GLU A 62 -19.29 -24.73 8.09
CA GLU A 62 -19.65 -23.91 9.24
C GLU A 62 -18.81 -22.62 9.23
N PRO A 63 -19.44 -21.44 9.35
CA PRO A 63 -18.71 -20.18 9.40
C PRO A 63 -17.87 -20.14 10.67
N ASP A 64 -16.57 -19.97 10.50
CA ASP A 64 -15.65 -19.78 11.61
C ASP A 64 -15.91 -18.39 12.22
N ILE A 65 -16.33 -18.36 13.48
CA ILE A 65 -16.87 -17.15 14.14
C ILE A 65 -15.72 -16.22 14.56
N GLU A 66 -14.48 -16.71 14.55
CA GLU A 66 -13.31 -16.04 15.12
C GLU A 66 -12.20 -15.70 14.10
N VAL A 67 -12.56 -15.50 12.82
CA VAL A 67 -11.58 -15.13 11.78
C VAL A 67 -11.03 -13.72 12.04
N SER A 68 -9.84 -13.66 12.66
CA SER A 68 -9.07 -12.43 12.80
C SER A 68 -8.22 -12.20 11.54
N ILE A 69 -8.38 -11.02 10.92
CA ILE A 69 -7.55 -10.63 9.77
C ILE A 69 -6.11 -10.45 10.25
N PRO A 70 -5.11 -11.11 9.62
CA PRO A 70 -3.71 -10.95 9.98
C PRO A 70 -3.30 -9.47 10.07
N PRO A 71 -2.63 -9.02 11.16
CA PRO A 71 -2.24 -7.62 11.36
C PRO A 71 -1.42 -7.02 10.21
N VAL A 72 -0.65 -7.85 9.51
CA VAL A 72 0.13 -7.45 8.33
C VAL A 72 -0.76 -6.97 7.19
N ILE A 73 -1.93 -7.58 6.98
CA ILE A 73 -2.89 -7.18 5.95
C ILE A 73 -3.57 -5.86 6.35
N ILE A 74 -3.98 -5.73 7.61
CA ILE A 74 -4.57 -4.49 8.15
C ILE A 74 -3.59 -3.32 7.97
N THR A 75 -2.33 -3.52 8.37
CA THR A 75 -1.27 -2.52 8.21
C THR A 75 -1.05 -2.15 6.75
N ALA A 76 -1.04 -3.15 5.85
CA ALA A 76 -0.86 -2.93 4.43
C ALA A 76 -1.98 -2.10 3.80
N LEU A 77 -3.23 -2.45 4.12
CA LEU A 77 -4.41 -1.72 3.66
C LEU A 77 -4.46 -0.30 4.23
N GLY A 78 -4.05 -0.11 5.50
CA GLY A 78 -3.91 1.20 6.11
C GLY A 78 -2.94 2.11 5.36
N LYS A 79 -1.77 1.59 4.99
CA LYS A 79 -0.75 2.31 4.20
C LYS A 79 -1.24 2.63 2.79
N LEU A 80 -1.94 1.69 2.14
CA LEU A 80 -2.57 1.93 0.83
C LEU A 80 -3.62 3.04 0.89
N ALA A 81 -4.46 3.03 1.92
CA ALA A 81 -5.48 4.07 2.12
C ALA A 81 -4.84 5.46 2.27
N ILE A 82 -3.76 5.58 3.05
CA ILE A 82 -3.01 6.83 3.20
C ILE A 82 -2.49 7.34 1.85
N PHE A 83 -1.89 6.46 1.05
CA PHE A 83 -1.42 6.83 -0.29
C PHE A 83 -2.57 7.39 -1.15
N LYS A 84 -3.72 6.71 -1.17
CA LYS A 84 -4.91 7.19 -1.90
C LYS A 84 -5.49 8.49 -1.35
N MET A 85 -5.43 8.72 -0.04
CA MET A 85 -5.83 10.00 0.56
C MET A 85 -4.88 11.14 0.14
N GLN A 86 -3.59 10.87 0.07
CA GLN A 86 -2.59 11.83 -0.39
C GLN A 86 -2.83 12.22 -1.85
N GLU A 87 -3.07 11.26 -2.75
CA GLU A 87 -3.42 11.53 -4.16
C GLU A 87 -4.64 12.45 -4.26
N LYS A 88 -5.75 12.06 -3.60
CA LYS A 88 -7.00 12.84 -3.60
C LYS A 88 -6.85 14.24 -3.01
N ALA A 89 -6.04 14.41 -1.95
CA ALA A 89 -5.77 15.72 -1.39
C ALA A 89 -5.03 16.65 -2.37
N MET A 90 -4.11 16.09 -3.17
CA MET A 90 -3.44 16.86 -4.23
C MET A 90 -4.37 17.19 -5.39
N GLU A 91 -5.25 16.26 -5.78
CA GLU A 91 -6.27 16.50 -6.81
C GLU A 91 -7.26 17.60 -6.41
N ASP A 92 -7.71 17.59 -5.15
CA ASP A 92 -8.57 18.65 -4.63
C ASP A 92 -7.85 20.00 -4.61
N LEU A 93 -6.57 20.03 -4.20
CA LEU A 93 -5.76 21.24 -4.24
C LEU A 93 -5.59 21.76 -5.67
N ALA A 94 -5.32 20.87 -6.63
CA ALA A 94 -5.18 21.24 -8.05
C ALA A 94 -6.49 21.81 -8.64
N ARG A 95 -7.64 21.38 -8.12
CA ARG A 95 -8.97 21.91 -8.48
C ARG A 95 -9.36 23.17 -7.67
N GLY A 96 -8.52 23.65 -6.76
CA GLY A 96 -8.83 24.78 -5.89
C GLY A 96 -9.78 24.45 -4.73
N ASN A 97 -10.08 23.17 -4.49
CA ASN A 97 -10.97 22.71 -3.42
C ASN A 97 -10.25 22.69 -2.06
N ILE A 98 -9.91 23.87 -1.53
CA ILE A 98 -9.09 24.03 -0.31
C ILE A 98 -9.70 23.33 0.91
N ILE A 99 -11.02 23.43 1.11
CA ILE A 99 -11.72 22.82 2.25
C ILE A 99 -11.59 21.29 2.19
N ALA A 100 -11.85 20.69 1.03
CA ALA A 100 -11.78 19.24 0.85
C ALA A 100 -10.34 18.71 1.01
N ALA A 101 -9.37 19.42 0.45
CA ALA A 101 -7.95 19.08 0.61
C ALA A 101 -7.49 19.16 2.08
N THR A 102 -7.92 20.20 2.82
CA THR A 102 -7.65 20.35 4.26
C THR A 102 -8.21 19.17 5.05
N GLN A 103 -9.50 18.86 4.88
CA GLN A 103 -10.16 17.76 5.59
C GLN A 103 -9.50 16.40 5.33
N ARG A 104 -9.04 16.16 4.08
CA ARG A 104 -8.31 14.93 3.75
C ARG A 104 -6.94 14.87 4.41
N LEU A 105 -6.20 15.98 4.49
CA LEU A 105 -4.91 16.02 5.18
C LEU A 105 -5.06 15.74 6.68
N GLU A 106 -6.10 16.29 7.33
CA GLU A 106 -6.41 16.01 8.74
C GLU A 106 -6.76 14.53 8.95
N THR A 107 -7.66 13.99 8.12
CA THR A 107 -8.05 12.57 8.16
C THR A 107 -6.84 11.65 7.95
N MET A 108 -5.97 12.00 7.00
CA MET A 108 -4.74 11.28 6.72
C MET A 108 -3.80 11.31 7.93
N ALA A 109 -3.68 12.45 8.62
CA ALA A 109 -2.84 12.57 9.80
C ALA A 109 -3.33 11.68 10.96
N THR A 110 -4.63 11.64 11.23
CA THR A 110 -5.20 10.74 12.26
C THR A 110 -4.86 9.28 11.95
N ARG A 111 -4.96 8.87 10.68
CA ARG A 111 -4.64 7.49 10.27
C ARG A 111 -3.14 7.20 10.35
N LEU A 112 -2.29 8.17 10.02
CA LEU A 112 -0.84 8.06 10.20
C LEU A 112 -0.47 7.84 11.67
N LEU A 113 -1.11 8.58 12.60
CA LEU A 113 -0.92 8.37 14.05
C LEU A 113 -1.31 6.95 14.46
N ASN A 114 -2.45 6.44 14.00
CA ASN A 114 -2.90 5.08 14.30
C ASN A 114 -1.94 3.99 13.78
N LEU A 115 -1.14 4.29 12.76
CA LEU A 115 -0.10 3.39 12.23
C LEU A 115 1.29 3.63 12.86
N GLY A 116 1.42 4.57 13.82
CA GLY A 116 2.69 4.92 14.45
C GLY A 116 3.58 5.87 13.63
N GLU A 117 3.08 6.43 12.53
CA GLU A 117 3.82 7.31 11.61
C GLU A 117 3.80 8.77 12.09
N THR A 118 4.24 9.01 13.33
CA THR A 118 4.07 10.27 14.06
C THR A 118 4.64 11.49 13.35
N GLU A 119 5.84 11.39 12.80
CA GLU A 119 6.52 12.50 12.11
C GLU A 119 5.80 12.93 10.82
N LEU A 120 5.25 11.95 10.10
CA LEU A 120 4.50 12.21 8.88
C LEU A 120 3.10 12.74 9.21
N ALA A 121 2.47 12.24 10.27
CA ALA A 121 1.21 12.77 10.77
C ALA A 121 1.32 14.24 11.17
N ARG A 122 2.37 14.60 11.93
CA ARG A 122 2.63 15.99 12.34
C ARG A 122 2.80 16.90 11.12
N ALA A 123 3.55 16.46 10.12
CA ALA A 123 3.72 17.21 8.88
C ALA A 123 2.38 17.42 8.15
N ALA A 124 1.53 16.39 8.08
CA ALA A 124 0.20 16.50 7.47
C ALA A 124 -0.72 17.49 8.21
N LEU A 125 -0.74 17.48 9.55
CA LEU A 125 -1.52 18.46 10.34
C LEU A 125 -1.02 19.90 10.18
N LEU A 126 0.30 20.11 10.21
CA LEU A 126 0.88 21.43 10.02
C LEU A 126 0.49 22.00 8.66
N GLU A 127 0.57 21.18 7.62
CA GLU A 127 0.18 21.57 6.28
C GLU A 127 -1.33 21.74 6.10
N ALA A 128 -2.17 20.94 6.77
CA ALA A 128 -3.62 21.17 6.79
C ALA A 128 -3.96 22.55 7.38
N GLY A 129 -3.37 22.89 8.53
CA GLY A 129 -3.57 24.21 9.15
C GLY A 129 -3.06 25.35 8.27
N ARG A 130 -1.94 25.15 7.57
CA ARG A 130 -1.39 26.14 6.64
C ARG A 130 -2.26 26.31 5.40
N LEU A 131 -2.75 25.21 4.85
CA LEU A 131 -3.65 25.17 3.71
C LEU A 131 -4.95 25.91 4.00
N SER A 132 -5.53 25.68 5.18
CA SER A 132 -6.73 26.38 5.66
C SER A 132 -6.53 27.90 5.74
N ARG A 133 -5.37 28.36 6.23
CA ARG A 133 -5.09 29.81 6.38
C ARG A 133 -4.64 30.50 5.09
N THR A 134 -3.91 29.80 4.24
CA THR A 134 -3.16 30.43 3.13
C THR A 134 -3.63 29.98 1.74
N GLY A 135 -4.48 28.94 1.66
CA GLY A 135 -4.89 28.35 0.39
C GLY A 135 -3.81 27.50 -0.30
N HIS A 136 -2.65 27.31 0.32
CA HIS A 136 -1.53 26.60 -0.30
C HIS A 136 -0.87 25.59 0.65
N LEU A 137 -0.07 24.66 0.10
CA LEU A 137 0.90 23.81 0.83
C LEU A 137 2.34 24.31 0.66
N SER A 138 3.17 24.14 1.70
CA SER A 138 4.55 24.59 1.63
C SER A 138 5.33 23.67 0.70
N ALA A 139 6.39 24.17 0.06
CA ALA A 139 7.20 23.34 -0.82
C ALA A 139 7.81 22.13 -0.06
N GLU A 140 8.29 22.39 1.16
CA GLU A 140 8.84 21.36 2.04
C GLU A 140 7.77 20.36 2.50
N GLY A 141 6.62 20.84 2.99
CA GLY A 141 5.53 19.99 3.45
C GLY A 141 4.93 19.14 2.33
N LYS A 142 4.74 19.71 1.14
CA LYS A 142 4.31 18.97 -0.06
C LYS A 142 5.30 17.85 -0.40
N LYS A 143 6.61 18.13 -0.30
CA LYS A 143 7.67 17.14 -0.50
C LYS A 143 7.61 16.07 0.59
N LYS A 144 7.59 16.44 1.87
CA LYS A 144 7.56 15.52 3.02
C LYS A 144 6.36 14.58 2.96
N ILE A 145 5.17 15.10 2.65
CA ILE A 145 3.94 14.30 2.49
C ILE A 145 4.07 13.33 1.31
N ARG A 146 4.49 13.80 0.12
CA ARG A 146 4.63 12.96 -1.07
C ARG A 146 5.64 11.83 -0.87
N TYR A 147 6.85 12.14 -0.39
CA TYR A 147 7.90 11.14 -0.24
C TYR A 147 7.67 10.24 0.98
N GLY A 148 7.18 10.79 2.08
CA GLY A 148 6.84 10.03 3.28
C GLY A 148 5.75 8.99 3.00
N THR A 149 4.65 9.37 2.36
CA THR A 149 3.60 8.41 2.00
C THR A 149 4.07 7.39 0.96
N ARG A 150 4.97 7.77 0.04
CA ARG A 150 5.58 6.84 -0.91
C ARG A 150 6.47 5.80 -0.23
N SER A 151 7.20 6.15 0.83
CA SER A 151 7.96 5.17 1.61
C SER A 151 7.09 4.20 2.41
N LEU A 152 5.83 4.58 2.71
CA LEU A 152 4.86 3.67 3.32
C LEU A 152 4.26 2.69 2.31
N SER A 153 4.23 3.06 1.02
CA SER A 153 3.54 2.26 0.03
C SER A 153 4.21 0.90 -0.17
N ILE A 154 3.39 -0.14 -0.08
CA ILE A 154 3.74 -1.52 -0.42
C ILE A 154 3.69 -1.74 -1.93
N LEU A 155 3.10 -0.80 -2.68
CA LEU A 155 2.97 -0.91 -4.13
C LEU A 155 4.36 -0.83 -4.78
N PRO A 156 4.65 -1.71 -5.77
CA PRO A 156 5.79 -1.53 -6.65
C PRO A 156 5.79 -0.12 -7.23
N LYS A 157 6.98 0.45 -7.46
CA LYS A 157 7.07 1.69 -8.25
C LYS A 157 6.45 1.39 -9.61
N GLU A 158 5.31 2.01 -9.94
CA GLU A 158 4.89 2.10 -11.33
C GLU A 158 6.01 2.83 -12.07
N ILE A 159 6.76 2.08 -12.87
CA ILE A 159 7.70 2.66 -13.83
C ILE A 159 6.81 3.06 -15.01
N TYR A 160 6.44 4.33 -15.06
CA TYR A 160 6.01 4.93 -16.32
C TYR A 160 7.26 4.97 -17.19
N ASN A 161 7.27 4.16 -18.25
CA ASN A 161 8.18 4.40 -19.37
C ASN A 161 7.60 5.61 -20.12
N ASP A 162 8.23 6.76 -19.93
CA ASP A 162 8.18 7.85 -20.92
C ASP A 162 9.05 7.48 -22.14
#